data_AF-A0A9E4EVZ9-F1
#
_entry.id   AF-A0A9E4EVZ9-F1
#
_cell.length_a   1.000
_cell.length_b   1.000
_cell.length_c   1.000
_cell.angle_alpha   90.00
_cell.angle_beta   90.00
_cell.angle_gamma   90.00
#
_symmetry.space_group_name_H-M   'P 1'
#
loop_
_entity.id
_entity.type
_entity.pdbx_description
1 polymer ?
#
loop_
_entity_poly.entity_id
_entity_poly.type
_entity_poly.pdbx_seq_one_letter_code
_entity_poly.pdbx_strand_id
1 'polypeptide(L)'
;MIALTTAAGAAAGDAAERLEVVPLPDPVAWTSIERWVRAFSRDGQAGRIERCLFTAGHAGHQDNILPLLFDCATTPYFLGFADHIIWLDHLARVQEEFGWDRAGELVFNLGAKLVGRGRGEPERFRRDAIALMGDMEPVLAQAQAGALEVPYDEDSLVKALVSADLETAFGALTQQLEAGVSIDRLIDTCLLLAADRMARVPVNVEAGWPCLTREFNLAAALRTVQHYGGPTAAARGLVHAAWQFFDDRWLNIPYRPLSEPLTTSATAEDPASIVEAIQTLNVQEVGPRVLAYGLAGHPGTPLIEAMGRAILWDDTAHQLLPTLGTVFAEWERFAESDHPARLQILVGLARFATDVRTNKDSGSAARAALRFAQGHTAVDIFED
;
A
#
# COMPACT_ATOMS: atom_id res chain seq x y z
N MET A 1 11.97 -8.82 7.91
CA MET A 1 13.20 -8.18 7.40
C MET A 1 13.03 -6.67 7.19
N ILE A 2 12.01 -6.18 6.48
CA ILE A 2 11.81 -4.73 6.19
C ILE A 2 11.79 -3.85 7.46
N ALA A 3 10.95 -4.18 8.44
CA ALA A 3 10.92 -3.45 9.70
C ALA A 3 12.22 -3.59 10.51
N LEU A 4 12.96 -4.70 10.36
CA LEU A 4 14.29 -4.87 10.99
C LEU A 4 15.36 -4.00 10.32
N THR A 5 15.32 -3.83 9.00
CA THR A 5 16.28 -2.97 8.27
C THR A 5 16.02 -1.49 8.54
N THR A 6 14.75 -1.06 8.56
CA THR A 6 14.37 0.31 8.94
C THR A 6 14.63 0.57 10.43
N ALA A 7 14.38 -0.41 11.31
CA ALA A 7 14.73 -0.34 12.73
C ALA A 7 16.24 -0.25 12.94
N ALA A 8 17.02 -1.06 12.23
CA ALA A 8 18.48 -1.04 12.28
C ALA A 8 19.02 0.31 11.78
N GLY A 9 18.45 0.87 10.70
CA GLY A 9 18.79 2.21 10.22
C GLY A 9 18.48 3.32 11.22
N ALA A 10 17.35 3.22 11.94
CA ALA A 10 16.97 4.16 12.99
C ALA A 10 17.77 3.98 14.31
N ALA A 11 18.34 2.80 14.54
CA ALA A 11 19.07 2.45 15.76
C ALA A 11 20.61 2.52 15.64
N ALA A 12 21.16 2.78 14.46
CA ALA A 12 22.62 2.69 14.21
C ALA A 12 23.36 4.05 14.18
N GLY A 13 22.72 5.18 14.50
CA GLY A 13 23.40 6.50 14.56
C GLY A 13 23.66 6.98 15.99
N ASP A 14 24.49 8.03 16.17
CA ASP A 14 24.75 8.67 17.47
C ASP A 14 23.48 9.20 18.20
N ALA A 15 22.34 9.24 17.50
CA ALA A 15 21.00 9.49 18.06
C ALA A 15 20.37 8.26 18.77
N ALA A 16 21.07 7.12 18.83
CA ALA A 16 20.60 5.86 19.39
C ALA A 16 20.70 5.76 20.93
N GLU A 17 21.19 6.80 21.62
CA GLU A 17 20.96 6.97 23.06
C GLU A 17 19.46 7.25 23.30
N ARG A 18 18.65 6.21 23.17
CA ARG A 18 17.25 6.23 23.56
C ARG A 18 17.19 6.18 25.08
N LEU A 19 16.63 7.22 25.68
CA LEU A 19 16.32 7.23 27.11
C LEU A 19 15.46 6.02 27.45
N GLU A 20 15.77 5.39 28.57
CA GLU A 20 14.99 4.27 29.10
C GLU A 20 13.52 4.70 29.25
N VAL A 21 12.61 3.94 28.63
CA VAL A 21 11.18 4.17 28.74
C VAL A 21 10.68 3.42 29.95
N VAL A 22 10.24 4.14 30.98
CA VAL A 22 9.68 3.56 32.21
C VAL A 22 8.16 3.60 32.15
N PRO A 23 7.45 2.57 32.64
CA PRO A 23 5.98 2.58 32.72
C PRO A 23 5.44 3.80 33.47
N LEU A 24 4.15 4.09 33.26
CA LEU A 24 3.45 5.08 34.07
C LEU A 24 3.31 4.59 35.52
N PRO A 25 3.32 5.49 36.53
CA PRO A 25 3.10 5.14 37.92
C PRO A 25 1.63 4.72 38.16
N ASP A 26 1.42 3.82 39.13
CA ASP A 26 0.16 3.14 39.45
C ASP A 26 -0.42 2.26 38.31
N PRO A 27 -1.24 1.23 38.63
CA PRO A 27 -1.90 0.45 37.58
C PRO A 27 -2.83 1.33 36.75
N VAL A 28 -2.46 1.53 35.49
CA VAL A 28 -3.26 2.31 34.53
C VAL A 28 -4.20 1.37 33.80
N ALA A 29 -5.51 1.61 33.93
CA ALA A 29 -6.51 0.86 33.19
C ALA A 29 -6.37 1.06 31.67
N TRP A 30 -6.60 0.01 30.89
CA TRP A 30 -6.58 0.04 29.42
C TRP A 30 -7.39 1.20 28.83
N THR A 31 -8.59 1.47 29.35
CA THR A 31 -9.47 2.56 28.86
C THR A 31 -8.82 3.95 28.96
N SER A 32 -7.92 4.16 29.92
CA SER A 32 -7.14 5.41 30.02
C SER A 32 -6.02 5.45 28.99
N ILE A 33 -5.28 4.35 28.84
CA ILE A 33 -4.22 4.20 27.83
C ILE A 33 -4.79 4.47 26.44
N GLU A 34 -5.88 3.80 26.07
CA GLU A 34 -6.53 3.93 24.78
C GLU A 34 -6.92 5.39 24.47
N ARG A 35 -7.63 6.02 25.40
CA ARG A 35 -8.05 7.43 25.27
C ARG A 35 -6.86 8.37 25.11
N TRP A 36 -5.79 8.16 25.88
CA TRP A 36 -4.59 8.99 25.80
C TRP A 36 -3.83 8.79 24.49
N VAL A 37 -3.67 7.56 24.02
CA VAL A 37 -3.03 7.28 22.74
C VAL A 37 -3.77 7.95 21.58
N ARG A 38 -5.12 7.87 21.54
CA ARG A 38 -5.93 8.56 20.52
C ARG A 38 -5.73 10.08 20.58
N ALA A 39 -5.76 10.67 21.77
CA ALA A 39 -5.54 12.11 21.95
C ALA A 39 -4.12 12.54 21.53
N PHE A 40 -3.10 11.81 21.98
CA PHE A 40 -1.70 12.08 21.65
C PHE A 40 -1.39 11.82 20.17
N SER A 41 -2.07 10.89 19.52
CA SER A 41 -1.97 10.65 18.08
C SER A 41 -2.49 11.85 17.27
N ARG A 42 -3.67 12.37 17.66
CA ARG A 42 -4.23 13.61 17.09
C ARG A 42 -3.33 14.83 17.33
N ASP A 43 -2.59 14.86 18.42
CA ASP A 43 -1.74 16.01 18.77
C ASP A 43 -0.25 15.83 18.36
N GLY A 44 0.12 14.68 17.78
CA GLY A 44 1.48 14.43 17.28
C GLY A 44 2.53 14.19 18.38
N GLN A 45 2.15 13.52 19.48
CA GLN A 45 2.99 13.36 20.67
C GLN A 45 3.58 11.93 20.78
N ALA A 46 4.42 11.55 19.83
CA ALA A 46 5.00 10.19 19.72
C ALA A 46 5.61 9.66 21.04
N GLY A 47 6.42 10.44 21.75
CA GLY A 47 7.04 9.97 23.01
C GLY A 47 6.04 9.67 24.13
N ARG A 48 4.89 10.37 24.16
CA ARG A 48 3.81 10.07 25.11
C ARG A 48 3.03 8.81 24.72
N ILE A 49 2.82 8.61 23.42
CA ILE A 49 2.21 7.38 22.89
C ILE A 49 3.08 6.19 23.24
N GLU A 50 4.39 6.27 22.96
CA GLU A 50 5.35 5.21 23.25
C GLU A 50 5.31 4.78 24.71
N ARG A 51 5.29 5.74 25.64
CA ARG A 51 5.17 5.45 27.07
C ARG A 51 3.86 4.76 27.44
N CYS A 52 2.75 5.13 26.79
CA CYS A 52 1.46 4.47 26.96
C CYS A 52 1.50 3.02 26.46
N LEU A 53 2.09 2.77 25.28
CA LEU A 53 2.23 1.43 24.71
C LEU A 53 3.16 0.54 25.55
N PHE A 54 4.28 1.10 26.02
CA PHE A 54 5.19 0.40 26.93
C PHE A 54 4.49 0.00 28.23
N THR A 55 3.68 0.89 28.80
CA THR A 55 2.86 0.61 29.98
C THR A 55 1.83 -0.49 29.69
N ALA A 56 1.18 -0.45 28.52
CA ALA A 56 0.22 -1.48 28.11
C ALA A 56 0.86 -2.86 28.00
N GLY A 57 2.05 -2.96 27.40
CA GLY A 57 2.79 -4.22 27.31
C GLY A 57 3.12 -4.81 28.69
N HIS A 58 3.58 -3.98 29.63
CA HIS A 58 3.89 -4.42 31.00
C HIS A 58 2.66 -4.80 31.82
N ALA A 59 1.50 -4.22 31.48
CA ALA A 59 0.23 -4.53 32.11
C ALA A 59 -0.47 -5.77 31.49
N GLY A 60 0.14 -6.43 30.50
CA GLY A 60 -0.45 -7.60 29.83
C GLY A 60 -1.56 -7.25 28.82
N HIS A 61 -1.54 -6.04 28.27
CA HIS A 61 -2.52 -5.55 27.29
C HIS A 61 -1.98 -5.54 25.86
N GLN A 62 -0.91 -6.29 25.57
CA GLN A 62 -0.23 -6.23 24.27
C GLN A 62 -1.14 -6.53 23.07
N ASP A 63 -2.12 -7.43 23.21
CA ASP A 63 -3.01 -7.81 22.10
C ASP A 63 -3.92 -6.66 21.63
N ASN A 64 -4.11 -5.63 22.46
CA ASN A 64 -4.90 -4.46 22.11
C ASN A 64 -4.09 -3.36 21.41
N ILE A 65 -2.75 -3.50 21.33
CA ILE A 65 -1.86 -2.45 20.81
C ILE A 65 -1.99 -2.29 19.29
N LEU A 66 -1.89 -3.38 18.53
CA LEU A 66 -2.04 -3.32 17.06
C LEU A 66 -3.42 -2.80 16.65
N PRO A 67 -4.55 -3.28 17.22
CA PRO A 67 -5.87 -2.70 16.95
C PRO A 67 -5.92 -1.19 17.16
N LEU A 68 -5.38 -0.71 18.28
CA LEU A 68 -5.35 0.73 18.60
C LEU A 68 -4.48 1.53 17.63
N LEU A 69 -3.33 0.99 17.22
CA LEU A 69 -2.44 1.63 16.27
C LEU A 69 -3.08 1.75 14.88
N PHE A 70 -3.73 0.69 14.39
CA PHE A 70 -4.41 0.73 13.08
C PHE A 70 -5.63 1.64 13.09
N ASP A 71 -6.41 1.66 14.17
CA ASP A 71 -7.49 2.62 14.32
C ASP A 71 -6.94 4.06 14.27
N CYS A 72 -5.86 4.37 15.01
CA CYS A 72 -5.25 5.70 14.99
C CYS A 72 -4.72 6.08 13.60
N ALA A 73 -4.03 5.15 12.92
CA ALA A 73 -3.42 5.40 11.62
C ALA A 73 -4.45 5.68 10.51
N THR A 74 -5.65 5.12 10.62
CA THR A 74 -6.70 5.24 9.60
C THR A 74 -7.60 6.46 9.81
N THR A 75 -7.42 7.22 10.89
CA THR A 75 -8.22 8.44 11.13
C THR A 75 -8.04 9.51 10.04
N PRO A 76 -9.05 10.40 9.84
CA PRO A 76 -9.04 11.37 8.74
C PRO A 76 -7.81 12.28 8.70
N TYR A 77 -7.31 12.73 9.85
CA TYR A 77 -6.15 13.65 9.88
C TYR A 77 -4.86 13.02 9.33
N PHE A 78 -4.79 11.70 9.21
CA PHE A 78 -3.67 11.01 8.59
C PHE A 78 -3.83 10.77 7.08
N LEU A 79 -4.90 11.25 6.46
CA LEU A 79 -5.08 11.16 5.01
C LEU A 79 -3.89 11.81 4.29
N GLY A 80 -3.35 11.12 3.28
CA GLY A 80 -2.12 11.50 2.57
C GLY A 80 -0.81 11.05 3.22
N PHE A 81 -0.86 10.20 4.24
CA PHE A 81 0.33 9.62 4.87
C PHE A 81 0.44 8.10 4.71
N ALA A 82 -0.04 7.53 3.58
CA ALA A 82 -0.16 6.08 3.29
C ALA A 82 0.97 5.16 3.79
N ASP A 83 2.20 5.64 3.82
CA ASP A 83 3.35 4.98 4.43
C ASP A 83 3.07 4.50 5.88
N HIS A 84 2.30 5.22 6.69
CA HIS A 84 1.95 4.85 8.07
C HIS A 84 1.28 3.47 8.21
N ILE A 85 0.37 3.13 7.31
CA ILE A 85 -0.42 1.89 7.28
C ILE A 85 0.47 0.78 6.75
N ILE A 86 1.26 1.07 5.71
CA ILE A 86 2.24 0.13 5.15
C ILE A 86 3.29 -0.26 6.20
N TRP A 87 3.87 0.73 6.90
CA TRP A 87 4.86 0.46 7.94
C TRP A 87 4.24 -0.24 9.16
N LEU A 88 2.99 0.05 9.52
CA LEU A 88 2.27 -0.68 10.57
C LEU A 88 1.97 -2.12 10.16
N ASP A 89 1.61 -2.39 8.90
CA ASP A 89 1.52 -3.77 8.37
C ASP A 89 2.85 -4.52 8.57
N HIS A 90 3.97 -3.89 8.23
CA HIS A 90 5.27 -4.52 8.41
C HIS A 90 5.63 -4.75 9.88
N LEU A 91 5.22 -3.86 10.79
CA LEU A 91 5.38 -4.05 12.22
C LEU A 91 4.49 -5.19 12.75
N ALA A 92 3.26 -5.31 12.27
CA ALA A 92 2.36 -6.42 12.60
C ALA A 92 2.96 -7.76 12.16
N ARG A 93 3.49 -7.85 10.94
CA ARG A 93 4.18 -9.07 10.46
C ARG A 93 5.42 -9.43 11.29
N VAL A 94 6.20 -8.42 11.73
CA VAL A 94 7.32 -8.67 12.64
C VAL A 94 6.83 -9.14 14.01
N GLN A 95 5.73 -8.59 14.51
CA GLN A 95 5.12 -9.04 15.76
C GLN A 95 4.60 -10.48 15.64
N GLU A 96 3.96 -10.86 14.53
CA GLU A 96 3.49 -12.22 14.27
C GLU A 96 4.65 -13.22 14.22
N GLU A 97 5.72 -12.89 13.51
CA GLU A 97 6.87 -13.79 13.31
C GLU A 97 7.70 -13.98 14.59
N PHE A 98 7.91 -12.92 15.38
CA PHE A 98 8.85 -12.94 16.50
C PHE A 98 8.19 -12.90 17.88
N GLY A 99 6.89 -12.63 17.95
CA GLY A 99 6.14 -12.49 19.20
C GLY A 99 6.45 -11.20 19.97
N TRP A 100 5.59 -10.88 20.95
CA TRP A 100 5.68 -9.67 21.76
C TRP A 100 6.97 -9.58 22.60
N ASP A 101 7.52 -10.70 23.05
CA ASP A 101 8.74 -10.73 23.87
C ASP A 101 9.97 -10.20 23.11
N ARG A 102 10.02 -10.42 21.79
CA ARG A 102 11.16 -10.02 20.94
C ARG A 102 10.89 -8.76 20.12
N ALA A 103 9.64 -8.53 19.74
CA ALA A 103 9.24 -7.41 18.88
C ALA A 103 8.56 -6.27 19.63
N GLY A 104 8.13 -6.46 20.89
CA GLY A 104 7.27 -5.51 21.60
C GLY A 104 7.85 -4.10 21.67
N GLU A 105 9.07 -3.94 22.16
CA GLU A 105 9.70 -2.62 22.24
C GLU A 105 9.85 -1.92 20.89
N LEU A 106 10.07 -2.70 19.83
CA LEU A 106 10.16 -2.19 18.47
C LEU A 106 8.80 -1.67 17.99
N VAL A 107 7.75 -2.47 18.18
CA VAL A 107 6.37 -2.09 17.86
C VAL A 107 5.94 -0.87 18.67
N PHE A 108 6.29 -0.79 19.95
CA PHE A 108 5.94 0.35 20.80
C PHE A 108 6.63 1.62 20.33
N ASN A 109 7.93 1.56 20.00
CA ASN A 109 8.68 2.71 19.54
C ASN A 109 8.24 3.17 18.14
N LEU A 110 8.28 2.28 17.17
CA LEU A 110 8.00 2.63 15.78
C LEU A 110 6.51 2.87 15.56
N GLY A 111 5.64 2.07 16.16
CA GLY A 111 4.19 2.30 16.14
C GLY A 111 3.85 3.69 16.68
N ALA A 112 4.40 4.07 17.83
CA ALA A 112 4.21 5.40 18.41
C ALA A 112 4.74 6.54 17.52
N LYS A 113 5.89 6.35 16.86
CA LYS A 113 6.42 7.33 15.90
C LYS A 113 5.54 7.49 14.67
N LEU A 114 4.97 6.38 14.17
CA LEU A 114 4.06 6.40 13.02
C LEU A 114 2.76 7.14 13.36
N VAL A 115 2.07 6.74 14.44
CA VAL A 115 0.79 7.36 14.82
C VAL A 115 0.93 8.65 15.62
N GLY A 116 2.16 9.04 15.99
CA GLY A 116 2.50 10.30 16.65
C GLY A 116 3.26 11.28 15.76
N ARG A 117 3.38 11.00 14.45
CA ARG A 117 4.06 11.86 13.48
C ARG A 117 3.40 13.23 13.38
N GLY A 118 4.21 14.29 13.34
CA GLY A 118 3.75 15.64 13.01
C GLY A 118 3.31 15.74 11.54
N ARG A 119 2.14 16.33 11.29
CA ARG A 119 1.48 16.32 9.96
C ARG A 119 1.49 17.65 9.21
N GLY A 120 1.87 18.74 9.88
CA GLY A 120 1.79 20.10 9.34
C GLY A 120 0.36 20.50 8.93
N GLU A 121 0.22 21.71 8.40
CA GLU A 121 -1.04 22.17 7.82
C GLU A 121 -1.29 21.44 6.48
N PRO A 122 -2.49 20.89 6.22
CA PRO A 122 -2.81 20.28 4.93
C PRO A 122 -2.88 21.31 3.81
N GLU A 123 -2.39 20.89 2.64
CA GLU A 123 -2.67 21.60 1.39
C GLU A 123 -4.17 21.50 1.05
N ARG A 124 -4.63 22.32 0.09
CA ARG A 124 -6.05 22.54 -0.17
C ARG A 124 -6.81 21.24 -0.43
N PHE A 125 -6.36 20.40 -1.36
CA PHE A 125 -7.10 19.18 -1.72
C PHE A 125 -7.12 18.18 -0.56
N ARG A 126 -5.99 18.03 0.15
CA ARG A 126 -5.90 17.19 1.35
C ARG A 126 -6.83 17.68 2.45
N ARG A 127 -6.95 18.99 2.65
CA ARG A 127 -7.89 19.57 3.64
C ARG A 127 -9.34 19.24 3.27
N ASP A 128 -9.71 19.42 2.01
CA ASP A 128 -11.06 19.12 1.52
C ASP A 128 -11.36 17.62 1.67
N ALA A 129 -10.42 16.74 1.34
CA ALA A 129 -10.56 15.30 1.50
C ALA A 129 -10.65 14.85 2.98
N ILE A 130 -9.91 15.49 3.89
CA ILE A 130 -10.04 15.25 5.34
C ILE A 130 -11.45 15.60 5.83
N ALA A 131 -12.02 16.70 5.35
CA ALA A 131 -13.38 17.11 5.70
C ALA A 131 -14.41 16.11 5.17
N LEU A 132 -14.31 15.72 3.89
CA LEU A 132 -15.18 14.72 3.27
C LEU A 132 -15.13 13.38 4.02
N MET A 133 -13.94 12.89 4.36
CA MET A 133 -13.80 11.65 5.14
C MET A 133 -14.42 11.78 6.54
N GLY A 134 -14.34 12.96 7.16
CA GLY A 134 -15.02 13.25 8.42
C GLY A 134 -16.54 13.17 8.31
N ASP A 135 -17.12 13.66 7.22
CA ASP A 135 -18.55 13.58 6.94
C ASP A 135 -19.02 12.13 6.65
N MET A 136 -18.13 11.30 6.11
CA MET A 136 -18.38 9.88 5.83
C MET A 136 -18.31 8.99 7.08
N GLU A 137 -17.73 9.46 8.19
CA GLU A 137 -17.46 8.67 9.39
C GLU A 137 -18.69 7.88 9.92
N PRO A 138 -19.93 8.44 9.95
CA PRO A 138 -21.10 7.67 10.36
C PRO A 138 -21.38 6.43 9.50
N VAL A 139 -21.05 6.49 8.21
CA VAL A 139 -21.19 5.35 7.27
C VAL A 139 -20.02 4.38 7.47
N LEU A 140 -18.79 4.88 7.56
CA LEU A 140 -17.59 4.06 7.77
C LEU A 140 -17.67 3.26 9.09
N ALA A 141 -18.26 3.86 10.13
CA ALA A 141 -18.49 3.21 11.42
C ALA A 141 -19.51 2.07 11.36
N GLN A 142 -20.39 2.05 10.36
CA GLN A 142 -21.38 1.00 10.13
C GLN A 142 -20.88 -0.12 9.22
N ALA A 143 -19.66 0.00 8.67
CA ALA A 143 -19.07 -1.03 7.82
C ALA A 143 -19.01 -2.38 8.57
N GLN A 144 -19.45 -3.44 7.90
CA GLN A 144 -19.50 -4.78 8.48
C GLN A 144 -18.45 -5.69 7.83
N ALA A 145 -17.87 -6.58 8.64
CA ALA A 145 -17.12 -7.72 8.12
C ALA A 145 -18.15 -8.78 7.68
N GLY A 146 -18.55 -8.80 6.40
CA GLY A 146 -19.63 -9.70 6.00
C GLY A 146 -19.86 -9.83 4.50
N ALA A 147 -20.08 -11.08 4.08
CA ALA A 147 -20.28 -11.56 2.72
C ALA A 147 -21.75 -11.48 2.28
N LEU A 148 -22.35 -10.28 2.35
CA LEU A 148 -23.60 -10.10 1.61
C LEU A 148 -23.23 -10.22 0.13
N GLU A 149 -23.74 -11.25 -0.55
CA GLU A 149 -23.69 -11.32 -2.00
C GLU A 149 -24.63 -10.25 -2.54
N VAL A 150 -24.10 -9.04 -2.60
CA VAL A 150 -24.77 -7.90 -3.21
C VAL A 150 -24.26 -7.74 -4.64
N PRO A 151 -25.13 -7.33 -5.56
CA PRO A 151 -24.69 -6.89 -6.88
C PRO A 151 -23.59 -5.86 -6.72
N TYR A 152 -22.45 -6.12 -7.36
CA TYR A 152 -21.26 -5.28 -7.27
C TYR A 152 -20.75 -5.02 -8.67
N ASP A 153 -20.73 -3.76 -9.05
CA ASP A 153 -20.15 -3.30 -10.30
C ASP A 153 -18.73 -2.80 -10.03
N GLU A 154 -17.78 -3.73 -10.17
CA GLU A 154 -16.36 -3.46 -9.95
C GLU A 154 -15.84 -2.36 -10.88
N ASP A 155 -16.20 -2.43 -12.16
CA ASP A 155 -15.69 -1.52 -13.17
C ASP A 155 -16.18 -0.09 -12.96
N SER A 156 -17.41 0.08 -12.46
CA SER A 156 -17.92 1.38 -12.03
C SER A 156 -17.15 1.94 -10.83
N LEU A 157 -16.81 1.11 -9.83
CA LEU A 157 -15.98 1.56 -8.72
C LEU A 157 -14.58 1.95 -9.19
N VAL A 158 -13.94 1.10 -10.00
CA VAL A 158 -12.59 1.36 -10.55
C VAL A 158 -12.55 2.67 -11.32
N LYS A 159 -13.57 2.93 -12.15
CA LYS A 159 -13.71 4.18 -12.90
C LYS A 159 -13.80 5.39 -11.99
N ALA A 160 -14.57 5.27 -10.89
CA ALA A 160 -14.71 6.34 -9.93
C ALA A 160 -13.43 6.60 -9.12
N LEU A 161 -12.70 5.54 -8.72
CA LEU A 161 -11.47 5.64 -7.92
C LEU A 161 -10.34 6.37 -8.65
N VAL A 162 -10.24 6.25 -9.97
CA VAL A 162 -9.24 6.96 -10.79
C VAL A 162 -9.74 8.30 -11.34
N SER A 163 -10.91 8.76 -10.88
CA SER A 163 -11.44 10.07 -11.26
C SER A 163 -10.58 11.22 -10.72
N ALA A 164 -10.55 12.33 -11.46
CA ALA A 164 -9.95 13.58 -10.98
C ALA A 164 -10.88 14.38 -10.03
N ASP A 165 -11.99 13.77 -9.59
CA ASP A 165 -12.95 14.34 -8.65
C ASP A 165 -13.04 13.49 -7.37
N LEU A 166 -12.71 14.11 -6.24
CA LEU A 166 -12.74 13.48 -4.91
C LEU A 166 -14.15 13.07 -4.49
N GLU A 167 -15.17 13.88 -4.80
CA GLU A 167 -16.55 13.56 -4.44
C GLU A 167 -17.03 12.31 -5.18
N THR A 168 -16.66 12.17 -6.46
CA THR A 168 -16.90 10.95 -7.23
C THR A 168 -16.21 9.73 -6.60
N ALA A 169 -14.91 9.80 -6.30
CA ALA A 169 -14.15 8.67 -5.78
C ALA A 169 -14.64 8.22 -4.39
N PHE A 170 -14.81 9.17 -3.47
CA PHE A 170 -15.23 8.89 -2.09
C PHE A 170 -16.72 8.53 -2.03
N GLY A 171 -17.56 9.19 -2.82
CA GLY A 171 -18.98 8.90 -2.93
C GLY A 171 -19.26 7.50 -3.46
N ALA A 172 -18.55 7.06 -4.50
CA ALA A 172 -18.67 5.70 -5.01
C ALA A 172 -18.29 4.65 -3.95
N LEU A 173 -17.20 4.85 -3.22
CA LEU A 173 -16.79 3.95 -2.14
C LEU A 173 -17.84 3.89 -1.02
N THR A 174 -18.36 5.05 -0.61
CA THR A 174 -19.42 5.15 0.41
C THR A 174 -20.66 4.37 -0.03
N GLN A 175 -21.08 4.55 -1.28
CA GLN A 175 -22.24 3.86 -1.84
C GLN A 175 -22.06 2.33 -1.82
N GLN A 176 -20.87 1.81 -2.12
CA GLN A 176 -20.61 0.37 -2.06
C GLN A 176 -20.67 -0.16 -0.62
N LEU A 177 -20.13 0.60 0.35
CA LEU A 177 -20.21 0.25 1.77
C LEU A 177 -21.67 0.26 2.28
N GLU A 178 -22.46 1.26 1.91
CA GLU A 178 -23.90 1.33 2.25
C GLU A 178 -24.71 0.21 1.59
N ALA A 179 -24.35 -0.16 0.36
CA ALA A 179 -24.94 -1.29 -0.33
C ALA A 179 -24.58 -2.63 0.31
N GLY A 180 -23.62 -2.68 1.25
CA GLY A 180 -23.21 -3.88 1.96
C GLY A 180 -22.16 -4.71 1.23
N VAL A 181 -21.42 -4.12 0.28
CA VAL A 181 -20.27 -4.81 -0.35
C VAL A 181 -19.22 -5.10 0.72
N SER A 182 -18.70 -6.33 0.73
CA SER A 182 -17.71 -6.73 1.73
C SER A 182 -16.41 -5.93 1.58
N ILE A 183 -15.80 -5.62 2.73
CA ILE A 183 -14.53 -4.90 2.78
C ILE A 183 -13.43 -5.66 2.02
N ASP A 184 -13.37 -6.99 2.17
CA ASP A 184 -12.40 -7.82 1.46
C ASP A 184 -12.50 -7.65 -0.06
N ARG A 185 -13.73 -7.60 -0.60
CA ARG A 185 -13.95 -7.40 -2.04
C ARG A 185 -13.50 -6.02 -2.51
N LEU A 186 -13.75 -4.98 -1.71
CA LEU A 186 -13.28 -3.63 -1.99
C LEU A 186 -11.74 -3.53 -1.91
N ILE A 187 -11.12 -4.24 -0.98
CA ILE A 187 -9.65 -4.36 -0.88
C ILE A 187 -9.10 -5.05 -2.13
N ASP A 188 -9.70 -6.18 -2.54
CA ASP A 188 -9.30 -6.91 -3.75
C ASP A 188 -9.34 -6.00 -4.99
N THR A 189 -10.42 -5.24 -5.16
CA THR A 189 -10.56 -4.30 -6.28
C THR A 189 -9.50 -3.18 -6.23
N CYS A 190 -9.25 -2.56 -5.08
CA CYS A 190 -8.18 -1.56 -4.94
C CYS A 190 -6.80 -2.15 -5.28
N LEU A 191 -6.54 -3.38 -4.85
CA LEU A 191 -5.27 -4.06 -5.10
C LEU A 191 -5.08 -4.39 -6.58
N LEU A 192 -6.11 -4.96 -7.23
CA LEU A 192 -6.09 -5.28 -8.65
C LEU A 192 -6.01 -4.02 -9.51
N LEU A 193 -6.66 -2.93 -9.10
CA LEU A 193 -6.51 -1.61 -9.73
C LEU A 193 -5.06 -1.10 -9.64
N ALA A 194 -4.45 -1.15 -8.47
CA ALA A 194 -3.04 -0.75 -8.30
C ALA A 194 -2.10 -1.62 -9.14
N ALA A 195 -2.33 -2.93 -9.17
CA ALA A 195 -1.57 -3.86 -10.00
C ALA A 195 -1.74 -3.57 -11.50
N ASP A 196 -2.96 -3.27 -11.96
CA ASP A 196 -3.25 -2.92 -13.34
C ASP A 196 -2.57 -1.60 -13.75
N ARG A 197 -2.56 -0.61 -12.86
CA ARG A 197 -1.83 0.65 -13.06
C ARG A 197 -0.32 0.40 -13.18
N MET A 198 0.27 -0.42 -12.31
CA MET A 198 1.67 -0.87 -12.45
C MET A 198 1.93 -1.61 -13.76
N ALA A 199 1.00 -2.46 -14.18
CA ALA A 199 1.12 -3.26 -15.40
C ALA A 199 1.04 -2.42 -16.68
N ARG A 200 0.45 -1.22 -16.64
CA ARG A 200 0.19 -0.38 -17.83
C ARG A 200 0.87 0.99 -17.83
N VAL A 201 1.54 1.41 -16.75
CA VAL A 201 2.22 2.70 -16.74
C VAL A 201 3.25 2.82 -17.88
N PRO A 202 3.38 3.96 -18.58
CA PRO A 202 4.42 4.15 -19.57
C PRO A 202 5.80 4.15 -18.91
N VAL A 203 6.77 3.51 -19.56
CA VAL A 203 8.15 3.34 -19.05
C VAL A 203 9.19 4.09 -19.90
N ASN A 204 8.73 4.92 -20.83
CA ASN A 204 9.53 5.82 -21.66
C ASN A 204 9.91 7.13 -20.93
N VAL A 205 9.36 7.38 -19.74
CA VAL A 205 9.64 8.51 -18.85
C VAL A 205 9.78 8.02 -17.39
N GLU A 206 9.94 8.95 -16.43
CA GLU A 206 9.81 8.60 -15.01
C GLU A 206 8.39 8.08 -14.73
N ALA A 207 8.27 6.76 -14.64
CA ALA A 207 6.99 6.04 -14.53
C ALA A 207 6.27 6.25 -13.18
N GLY A 208 6.83 7.04 -12.25
CA GLY A 208 6.23 7.25 -10.94
C GLY A 208 6.13 5.99 -10.09
N TRP A 209 7.08 5.05 -10.22
CA TRP A 209 7.11 3.81 -9.44
C TRP A 209 6.93 3.98 -7.91
N PRO A 210 7.47 5.02 -7.25
CA PRO A 210 7.20 5.23 -5.83
C PRO A 210 5.72 5.44 -5.51
N CYS A 211 4.95 6.04 -6.42
CA CYS A 211 3.51 6.21 -6.28
C CYS A 211 2.77 4.88 -6.48
N LEU A 212 3.04 4.20 -7.60
CA LEU A 212 2.37 2.95 -7.95
C LEU A 212 2.62 1.82 -6.95
N THR A 213 3.85 1.71 -6.45
CA THR A 213 4.16 0.73 -5.39
C THR A 213 3.55 1.11 -4.06
N ARG A 214 3.36 2.40 -3.77
CA ARG A 214 2.63 2.85 -2.58
C ARG A 214 1.15 2.51 -2.68
N GLU A 215 0.50 2.76 -3.83
CA GLU A 215 -0.88 2.32 -4.10
C GLU A 215 -1.03 0.81 -3.83
N PHE A 216 -0.16 -0.01 -4.43
CA PHE A 216 -0.24 -1.47 -4.31
C PHE A 216 0.00 -1.97 -2.88
N ASN A 217 1.07 -1.50 -2.22
CA ASN A 217 1.39 -1.90 -0.86
C ASN A 217 0.36 -1.38 0.16
N LEU A 218 -0.20 -0.18 -0.05
CA LEU A 218 -1.28 0.35 0.78
C LEU A 218 -2.53 -0.54 0.68
N ALA A 219 -2.96 -0.85 -0.55
CA ALA A 219 -4.14 -1.71 -0.77
C ALA A 219 -3.97 -3.07 -0.10
N ALA A 220 -2.81 -3.72 -0.25
CA ALA A 220 -2.52 -4.98 0.42
C ALA A 220 -2.48 -4.86 1.95
N ALA A 221 -1.90 -3.79 2.49
CA ALA A 221 -1.84 -3.53 3.93
C ALA A 221 -3.24 -3.38 4.56
N LEU A 222 -4.27 -3.03 3.78
CA LEU A 222 -5.65 -2.95 4.29
C LEU A 222 -6.19 -4.30 4.79
N ARG A 223 -5.65 -5.43 4.31
CA ARG A 223 -6.00 -6.75 4.88
C ARG A 223 -5.55 -6.87 6.34
N THR A 224 -4.36 -6.36 6.63
CA THR A 224 -3.81 -6.31 7.99
C THR A 224 -4.57 -5.31 8.85
N VAL A 225 -4.99 -4.18 8.27
CA VAL A 225 -5.92 -3.24 8.92
C VAL A 225 -7.24 -3.92 9.27
N GLN A 226 -7.83 -4.68 8.35
CA GLN A 226 -9.07 -5.41 8.61
C GLN A 226 -8.89 -6.49 9.68
N HIS A 227 -7.76 -7.22 9.65
CA HIS A 227 -7.47 -8.28 10.61
C HIS A 227 -7.31 -7.74 12.04
N TYR A 228 -6.51 -6.68 12.24
CA TYR A 228 -6.21 -6.15 13.57
C TYR A 228 -7.14 -4.99 13.98
N GLY A 229 -7.36 -4.03 13.10
CA GLY A 229 -8.16 -2.83 13.36
C GLY A 229 -9.67 -3.01 13.17
N GLY A 230 -10.09 -4.11 12.51
CA GLY A 230 -11.49 -4.41 12.26
C GLY A 230 -12.11 -3.62 11.09
N PRO A 231 -13.41 -3.82 10.84
CA PRO A 231 -14.07 -3.33 9.62
C PRO A 231 -14.13 -1.80 9.53
N THR A 232 -14.33 -1.09 10.65
CA THR A 232 -14.33 0.38 10.64
C THR A 232 -12.97 0.95 10.25
N ALA A 233 -11.87 0.43 10.81
CA ALA A 233 -10.53 0.88 10.44
C ALA A 233 -10.21 0.55 8.98
N ALA A 234 -10.64 -0.61 8.49
CA ALA A 234 -10.45 -0.99 7.09
C ALA A 234 -11.28 -0.15 6.11
N ALA A 235 -12.54 0.19 6.46
CA ALA A 235 -13.36 1.10 5.68
C ALA A 235 -12.75 2.50 5.59
N ARG A 236 -12.24 3.03 6.71
CA ARG A 236 -11.42 4.24 6.70
C ARG A 236 -10.18 4.07 5.81
N GLY A 237 -9.48 2.95 5.92
CA GLY A 237 -8.31 2.60 5.10
C GLY A 237 -8.59 2.59 3.58
N LEU A 238 -9.78 2.15 3.15
CA LEU A 238 -10.20 2.22 1.75
C LEU A 238 -10.30 3.68 1.27
N VAL A 239 -10.69 4.63 2.12
CA VAL A 239 -10.66 6.06 1.81
C VAL A 239 -9.22 6.56 1.64
N HIS A 240 -8.26 6.05 2.43
CA HIS A 240 -6.83 6.34 2.22
C HIS A 240 -6.34 5.81 0.87
N ALA A 241 -6.78 4.62 0.46
CA ALA A 241 -6.45 4.09 -0.87
C ALA A 241 -7.07 4.93 -2.00
N ALA A 242 -8.34 5.32 -1.87
CA ALA A 242 -9.01 6.22 -2.81
C ALA A 242 -8.29 7.57 -2.93
N TRP A 243 -7.87 8.14 -1.79
CA TRP A 243 -7.03 9.34 -1.79
C TRP A 243 -5.70 9.11 -2.50
N GLN A 244 -5.04 7.98 -2.29
CA GLN A 244 -3.75 7.69 -2.94
C GLN A 244 -3.90 7.66 -4.47
N PHE A 245 -4.95 7.02 -5.01
CA PHE A 245 -5.23 7.04 -6.45
C PHE A 245 -5.50 8.46 -6.98
N PHE A 246 -6.26 9.27 -6.22
CA PHE A 246 -6.50 10.66 -6.56
C PHE A 246 -5.21 11.50 -6.53
N ASP A 247 -4.39 11.36 -5.51
CA ASP A 247 -3.13 12.10 -5.36
C ASP A 247 -2.17 11.75 -6.52
N ASP A 248 -2.17 10.48 -6.93
CA ASP A 248 -1.37 9.94 -8.03
C ASP A 248 -2.02 10.11 -9.42
N ARG A 249 -3.09 10.91 -9.55
CA ARG A 249 -3.75 11.20 -10.84
C ARG A 249 -2.84 11.85 -11.87
N TRP A 250 -1.77 12.52 -11.44
CA TRP A 250 -0.78 13.13 -12.32
C TRP A 250 -0.04 12.11 -13.21
N LEU A 251 -0.06 10.83 -12.85
CA LEU A 251 0.45 9.74 -13.69
C LEU A 251 -0.37 9.56 -14.98
N ASN A 252 -1.60 10.09 -15.03
CA ASN A 252 -2.51 10.09 -16.19
C ASN A 252 -2.73 8.70 -16.82
N ILE A 253 -2.62 7.61 -16.04
CA ILE A 253 -2.89 6.24 -16.51
C ILE A 253 -4.38 6.12 -16.83
N PRO A 254 -4.76 5.87 -18.10
CA PRO A 254 -6.17 5.80 -18.48
C PRO A 254 -6.92 4.69 -17.76
N TYR A 255 -8.18 4.98 -17.44
CA TYR A 255 -9.12 3.99 -16.93
C TYR A 255 -9.29 2.83 -17.93
N ARG A 256 -9.48 1.65 -17.36
CA ARG A 256 -9.85 0.42 -18.06
C ARG A 256 -10.69 -0.46 -17.12
N PRO A 257 -11.68 -1.20 -17.63
CA PRO A 257 -12.38 -2.24 -16.87
C PRO A 257 -11.41 -3.34 -16.39
N LEU A 258 -11.49 -3.73 -15.12
CA LEU A 258 -10.71 -4.86 -14.60
C LEU A 258 -11.32 -6.22 -14.99
N SER A 259 -12.61 -6.22 -15.34
CA SER A 259 -13.30 -7.38 -15.91
C SER A 259 -12.80 -7.76 -17.31
N GLU A 260 -12.06 -6.87 -17.98
CA GLU A 260 -11.46 -7.15 -19.28
C GLU A 260 -10.02 -7.65 -19.12
N PRO A 261 -9.65 -8.83 -19.67
CA PRO A 261 -8.28 -9.33 -19.61
C PRO A 261 -7.36 -8.50 -20.51
N LEU A 262 -6.14 -8.21 -20.05
CA LEU A 262 -5.13 -7.58 -20.91
C LEU A 262 -4.78 -8.51 -22.08
N THR A 263 -4.46 -7.91 -23.23
CA THR A 263 -4.02 -8.64 -24.43
C THR A 263 -2.57 -8.33 -24.77
N THR A 264 -1.88 -9.27 -25.40
CA THR A 264 -0.52 -9.08 -25.89
C THR A 264 -0.34 -9.82 -27.22
N SER A 265 0.52 -9.28 -28.08
CA SER A 265 0.98 -9.95 -29.30
C SER A 265 2.24 -10.79 -29.07
N ALA A 266 2.85 -10.71 -27.89
CA ALA A 266 4.00 -11.52 -27.53
C ALA A 266 3.61 -13.01 -27.45
N THR A 267 4.53 -13.89 -27.85
CA THR A 267 4.35 -15.33 -27.71
C THR A 267 4.61 -15.76 -26.28
N ALA A 268 3.97 -16.84 -25.84
CA ALA A 268 4.28 -17.47 -24.57
C ALA A 268 5.73 -17.97 -24.60
N GLU A 269 6.57 -17.39 -23.75
CA GLU A 269 7.97 -17.78 -23.61
C GLU A 269 8.17 -18.66 -22.38
N ASP A 270 9.36 -19.20 -22.16
CA ASP A 270 9.67 -19.89 -20.91
C ASP A 270 10.03 -18.88 -19.80
N PRO A 271 10.06 -19.30 -18.52
CA PRO A 271 10.49 -18.41 -17.43
C PRO A 271 11.93 -17.91 -17.60
N ALA A 272 12.79 -18.62 -18.35
CA ALA A 272 14.17 -18.23 -18.55
C ALA A 272 14.28 -16.97 -19.40
N SER A 273 13.46 -16.84 -20.44
CA SER A 273 13.40 -15.64 -21.28
C SER A 273 12.85 -14.42 -20.54
N ILE A 274 11.89 -14.61 -19.62
CA ILE A 274 11.42 -13.52 -18.74
C ILE A 274 12.54 -13.10 -17.78
N VAL A 275 13.25 -14.07 -17.19
CA VAL A 275 14.41 -13.81 -16.33
C VAL A 275 15.51 -13.10 -17.10
N GLU A 276 15.77 -13.47 -18.36
CA GLU A 276 16.73 -12.78 -19.23
C GLU A 276 16.32 -11.33 -19.46
N ALA A 277 15.05 -11.04 -19.75
CA ALA A 277 14.55 -9.67 -19.87
C ALA A 277 14.75 -8.85 -18.58
N ILE A 278 14.52 -9.48 -17.41
CA ILE A 278 14.78 -8.88 -16.09
C ILE A 278 16.27 -8.60 -15.90
N GLN A 279 17.16 -9.53 -16.27
CA GLN A 279 18.61 -9.40 -16.07
C GLN A 279 19.26 -8.43 -17.06
N THR A 280 18.76 -8.37 -18.29
CA THR A 280 19.19 -7.43 -19.35
C THR A 280 18.50 -6.07 -19.24
N LEU A 281 17.65 -5.90 -18.23
CA LEU A 281 16.92 -4.67 -17.93
C LEU A 281 15.98 -4.20 -19.06
N ASN A 282 15.41 -5.13 -19.83
CA ASN A 282 14.51 -4.83 -20.93
C ASN A 282 13.05 -4.67 -20.46
N VAL A 283 12.73 -3.48 -19.93
CA VAL A 283 11.38 -3.16 -19.43
C VAL A 283 10.27 -3.24 -20.49
N GLN A 284 10.60 -3.01 -21.76
CA GLN A 284 9.61 -3.02 -22.85
C GLN A 284 9.11 -4.43 -23.16
N GLU A 285 9.98 -5.43 -23.02
CA GLU A 285 9.64 -6.82 -23.34
C GLU A 285 9.15 -7.60 -22.12
N VAL A 286 9.65 -7.30 -20.92
CA VAL A 286 9.36 -8.13 -19.73
C VAL A 286 7.87 -8.22 -19.42
N GLY A 287 7.12 -7.11 -19.54
CA GLY A 287 5.69 -7.07 -19.26
C GLY A 287 4.87 -7.94 -20.24
N PRO A 288 4.97 -7.71 -21.56
CA PRO A 288 4.33 -8.53 -22.58
C PRO A 288 4.66 -10.02 -22.48
N ARG A 289 5.90 -10.39 -22.13
CA ARG A 289 6.33 -11.79 -21.96
C ARG A 289 5.66 -12.45 -20.75
N VAL A 290 5.62 -11.78 -19.60
CA VAL A 290 4.91 -12.27 -18.40
C VAL A 290 3.42 -12.44 -18.67
N LEU A 291 2.80 -11.49 -19.37
CA LEU A 291 1.40 -11.59 -19.73
C LEU A 291 1.14 -12.77 -20.68
N ALA A 292 1.97 -12.95 -21.71
CA ALA A 292 1.84 -14.06 -22.65
C ALA A 292 2.02 -15.42 -21.97
N TYR A 293 2.96 -15.52 -21.02
CA TYR A 293 3.16 -16.71 -20.19
C TYR A 293 1.88 -17.09 -19.42
N GLY A 294 1.28 -16.11 -18.74
CA GLY A 294 0.06 -16.32 -17.97
C GLY A 294 -1.15 -16.66 -18.84
N LEU A 295 -1.35 -15.96 -19.96
CA LEU A 295 -2.45 -16.20 -20.90
C LEU A 295 -2.38 -17.58 -21.56
N ALA A 296 -1.19 -18.16 -21.70
CA ALA A 296 -1.01 -19.54 -22.18
C ALA A 296 -1.32 -20.61 -21.12
N GLY A 297 -1.74 -20.22 -19.91
CA GLY A 297 -2.11 -21.14 -18.83
C GLY A 297 -0.91 -21.78 -18.13
N HIS A 298 0.29 -21.20 -18.27
CA HIS A 298 1.46 -21.70 -17.55
C HIS A 298 1.39 -21.36 -16.04
N PRO A 299 1.97 -22.20 -15.17
CA PRO A 299 1.85 -22.02 -13.73
C PRO A 299 2.61 -20.78 -13.25
N GLY A 300 1.95 -19.88 -12.52
CA GLY A 300 2.59 -18.64 -12.06
C GLY A 300 3.56 -18.81 -10.88
N THR A 301 3.44 -19.87 -10.06
CA THR A 301 4.34 -20.08 -8.91
C THR A 301 5.80 -20.30 -9.33
N PRO A 302 6.12 -21.16 -10.31
CA PRO A 302 7.47 -21.24 -10.87
C PRO A 302 7.98 -19.90 -11.43
N LEU A 303 7.09 -19.10 -12.02
CA LEU A 303 7.45 -17.80 -12.59
C LEU A 303 7.81 -16.78 -11.51
N ILE A 304 6.97 -16.59 -10.48
CA ILE A 304 7.25 -15.64 -9.39
C ILE A 304 8.52 -16.01 -8.62
N GLU A 305 8.81 -17.30 -8.44
CA GLU A 305 10.07 -17.76 -7.86
C GLU A 305 11.29 -17.45 -8.74
N ALA A 306 11.18 -17.67 -10.06
CA ALA A 306 12.25 -17.38 -11.01
C ALA A 306 12.54 -15.87 -11.09
N MET A 307 11.48 -15.06 -11.19
CA MET A 307 11.58 -13.60 -11.14
C MET A 307 12.17 -13.14 -9.81
N GLY A 308 11.68 -13.65 -8.68
CA GLY A 308 12.17 -13.30 -7.35
C GLY A 308 13.67 -13.56 -7.18
N ARG A 309 14.16 -14.72 -7.63
CA ARG A 309 15.61 -15.01 -7.64
C ARG A 309 16.39 -14.03 -8.50
N ALA A 310 15.90 -13.71 -9.70
CA ALA A 310 16.56 -12.78 -10.61
C ALA A 310 16.60 -11.34 -10.06
N ILE A 311 15.53 -10.90 -9.39
CA ILE A 311 15.42 -9.59 -8.75
C ILE A 311 16.38 -9.49 -7.57
N LEU A 312 16.45 -10.52 -6.72
CA LEU A 312 17.29 -10.54 -5.52
C LEU A 312 18.79 -10.71 -5.80
N TRP A 313 19.16 -11.32 -6.93
CA TRP A 313 20.56 -11.63 -7.25
C TRP A 313 21.44 -10.38 -7.43
N ASP A 314 20.88 -9.26 -7.89
CA ASP A 314 21.58 -8.00 -8.13
C ASP A 314 21.12 -6.87 -7.18
N ASP A 315 20.56 -7.26 -6.03
CA ASP A 315 19.88 -6.31 -5.14
C ASP A 315 20.86 -5.58 -4.21
N THR A 316 20.86 -4.25 -4.32
CA THR A 316 21.47 -3.31 -3.36
C THR A 316 20.42 -2.41 -2.69
N ALA A 317 19.12 -2.65 -2.90
CA ALA A 317 18.07 -1.63 -2.78
C ALA A 317 16.91 -1.97 -1.80
N HIS A 318 16.68 -1.04 -0.89
CA HIS A 318 15.53 -0.95 0.02
C HIS A 318 14.16 -0.81 -0.68
N GLN A 319 14.13 -0.50 -1.98
CA GLN A 319 12.90 -0.14 -2.71
C GLN A 319 12.14 -1.33 -3.29
N LEU A 320 12.83 -2.44 -3.63
CA LEU A 320 12.21 -3.57 -4.33
C LEU A 320 11.58 -4.58 -3.36
N LEU A 321 12.24 -4.82 -2.21
CA LEU A 321 11.84 -5.85 -1.25
C LEU A 321 10.41 -5.73 -0.72
N PRO A 322 9.88 -4.53 -0.37
CA PRO A 322 8.50 -4.41 0.11
C PRO A 322 7.48 -4.92 -0.92
N THR A 323 7.54 -4.39 -2.14
CA THR A 323 6.63 -4.77 -3.22
C THR A 323 6.79 -6.23 -3.61
N LEU A 324 8.02 -6.76 -3.63
CA LEU A 324 8.27 -8.18 -3.89
C LEU A 324 7.55 -9.06 -2.87
N GLY A 325 7.73 -8.78 -1.56
CA GLY A 325 7.08 -9.54 -0.50
C GLY A 325 5.55 -9.48 -0.57
N THR A 326 5.00 -8.31 -0.88
CA THR A 326 3.56 -8.13 -1.09
C THR A 326 3.04 -8.93 -2.28
N VAL A 327 3.76 -8.91 -3.42
CA VAL A 327 3.35 -9.67 -4.61
C VAL A 327 3.36 -11.18 -4.35
N PHE A 328 4.33 -11.71 -3.60
CA PHE A 328 4.32 -13.13 -3.20
C PHE A 328 3.07 -13.49 -2.38
N ALA A 329 2.76 -12.69 -1.36
CA ALA A 329 1.60 -12.93 -0.51
C ALA A 329 0.28 -12.83 -1.28
N GLU A 330 0.14 -11.82 -2.13
CA GLU A 330 -1.11 -11.58 -2.85
C GLU A 330 -1.29 -12.55 -4.03
N TRP A 331 -0.20 -12.96 -4.69
CA TRP A 331 -0.28 -14.00 -5.71
C TRP A 331 -0.81 -15.33 -5.17
N GLU A 332 -0.40 -15.71 -3.96
CA GLU A 332 -0.90 -16.90 -3.26
C GLU A 332 -2.38 -16.76 -2.90
N ARG A 333 -2.82 -15.58 -2.43
CA ARG A 333 -4.24 -15.33 -2.12
C ARG A 333 -5.14 -15.44 -3.35
N PHE A 334 -4.67 -14.95 -4.49
CA PHE A 334 -5.39 -15.05 -5.76
C PHE A 334 -5.15 -16.41 -6.47
N ALA A 335 -4.52 -17.41 -5.83
CA ALA A 335 -4.15 -18.67 -6.48
C ALA A 335 -5.34 -19.36 -7.18
N GLU A 336 -6.49 -19.40 -6.51
CA GLU A 336 -7.73 -20.02 -6.97
C GLU A 336 -8.65 -19.05 -7.74
N SER A 337 -8.28 -17.78 -7.84
CA SER A 337 -9.07 -16.77 -8.54
C SER A 337 -8.85 -16.83 -10.05
N ASP A 338 -9.96 -16.76 -10.79
CA ASP A 338 -10.03 -16.61 -12.25
C ASP A 338 -10.16 -15.15 -12.70
N HIS A 339 -9.93 -14.20 -11.79
CA HIS A 339 -10.10 -12.79 -12.06
C HIS A 339 -9.26 -12.33 -13.28
N PRO A 340 -9.85 -11.67 -14.30
CA PRO A 340 -9.14 -11.27 -15.53
C PRO A 340 -7.93 -10.36 -15.28
N ALA A 341 -7.99 -9.54 -14.23
CA ALA A 341 -6.91 -8.65 -13.81
C ALA A 341 -5.81 -9.30 -12.92
N ARG A 342 -5.88 -10.61 -12.62
CA ARG A 342 -4.93 -11.25 -11.69
C ARG A 342 -3.49 -11.22 -12.21
N LEU A 343 -3.28 -11.41 -13.52
CA LEU A 343 -1.93 -11.47 -14.11
C LEU A 343 -1.17 -10.15 -13.98
N GLN A 344 -1.88 -9.03 -13.81
CA GLN A 344 -1.32 -7.71 -13.63
C GLN A 344 -0.44 -7.61 -12.39
N ILE A 345 -0.67 -8.45 -11.37
CA ILE A 345 0.19 -8.56 -10.18
C ILE A 345 1.62 -8.95 -10.60
N LEU A 346 1.76 -9.96 -11.46
CA LEU A 346 3.06 -10.43 -11.94
C LEU A 346 3.66 -9.48 -12.99
N VAL A 347 2.83 -8.99 -13.92
CA VAL A 347 3.28 -8.04 -14.96
C VAL A 347 3.80 -6.76 -14.31
N GLY A 348 3.07 -6.20 -13.34
CA GLY A 348 3.45 -5.00 -12.60
C GLY A 348 4.76 -5.19 -11.85
N LEU A 349 4.95 -6.31 -11.13
CA LEU A 349 6.22 -6.61 -10.46
C LEU A 349 7.39 -6.66 -11.44
N ALA A 350 7.22 -7.39 -12.54
CA ALA A 350 8.30 -7.59 -13.50
C ALA A 350 8.73 -6.28 -14.16
N ARG A 351 7.77 -5.43 -14.54
CA ARG A 351 8.04 -4.09 -15.09
C ARG A 351 8.70 -3.19 -14.06
N PHE A 352 8.12 -3.07 -12.85
CA PHE A 352 8.67 -2.27 -11.75
C PHE A 352 10.11 -2.65 -11.42
N ALA A 353 10.36 -3.93 -11.17
CA ALA A 353 11.67 -4.40 -10.78
C ALA A 353 12.69 -4.20 -11.89
N THR A 354 12.29 -4.33 -13.15
CA THR A 354 13.16 -4.09 -14.31
C THR A 354 13.50 -2.60 -14.47
N ASP A 355 12.51 -1.72 -14.36
CA ASP A 355 12.69 -0.30 -14.66
C ASP A 355 13.32 0.52 -13.52
N VAL A 356 13.09 0.16 -12.25
CA VAL A 356 13.78 0.85 -11.14
C VAL A 356 15.28 0.55 -11.15
N ARG A 357 15.69 -0.56 -11.76
CA ARG A 357 17.11 -0.91 -11.96
C ARG A 357 17.72 -0.22 -13.20
N THR A 358 16.94 0.11 -14.24
CA THR A 358 17.40 0.93 -15.38
C THR A 358 17.58 2.40 -15.02
N ASN A 359 16.69 2.95 -14.18
CA ASN A 359 16.58 4.38 -13.88
C ASN A 359 17.64 4.96 -12.90
N LYS A 360 18.81 4.32 -12.75
CA LYS A 360 19.91 4.87 -11.93
C LYS A 360 20.59 6.10 -12.57
N ASP A 361 20.35 6.37 -13.85
CA ASP A 361 20.79 7.59 -14.52
C ASP A 361 19.64 8.60 -14.60
N SER A 362 19.82 9.74 -13.92
CA SER A 362 18.94 10.92 -13.77
C SER A 362 18.40 11.57 -15.05
N GLY A 363 18.61 10.95 -16.22
CA GLY A 363 18.19 11.44 -17.52
C GLY A 363 16.68 11.29 -17.81
N SER A 364 15.94 10.41 -17.12
CA SER A 364 14.49 10.25 -17.32
C SER A 364 13.70 11.37 -16.63
N ALA A 365 14.01 11.67 -15.36
CA ALA A 365 13.43 12.78 -14.60
C ALA A 365 13.73 14.14 -15.25
N ALA A 366 14.97 14.36 -15.71
CA ALA A 366 15.34 15.58 -16.43
C ALA A 366 14.56 15.74 -17.75
N ARG A 367 14.37 14.65 -18.52
CA ARG A 367 13.58 14.68 -19.76
C ARG A 367 12.10 14.91 -19.51
N ALA A 368 11.53 14.29 -18.49
CA ALA A 368 10.13 14.52 -18.09
C ALA A 368 9.91 15.98 -17.67
N ALA A 369 10.79 16.52 -16.82
CA ALA A 369 10.74 17.93 -16.43
C ALA A 369 10.90 18.90 -17.62
N LEU A 370 11.80 18.62 -18.56
CA LEU A 370 11.97 19.41 -19.78
C LEU A 370 10.74 19.37 -20.69
N ARG A 371 10.08 18.21 -20.82
CA ARG A 371 8.85 18.06 -21.61
C ARG A 371 7.67 18.80 -20.98
N PHE A 372 7.49 18.68 -19.66
CA PHE A 372 6.49 19.48 -18.95
C PHE A 372 6.77 20.98 -19.06
N ALA A 373 8.04 21.40 -19.02
CA ALA A 373 8.41 22.79 -19.26
C ALA A 373 8.14 23.26 -20.70
N GLN A 374 8.07 22.33 -21.67
CA GLN A 374 7.71 22.60 -23.07
C GLN A 374 6.19 22.54 -23.33
N GLY A 375 5.38 22.25 -22.30
CA GLY A 375 3.91 22.19 -22.42
C GLY A 375 3.36 20.85 -22.90
N HIS A 376 4.20 19.83 -23.05
CA HIS A 376 3.74 18.46 -23.30
C HIS A 376 3.07 17.91 -22.04
N THR A 377 1.96 17.19 -22.22
CA THR A 377 1.25 16.56 -21.11
C THR A 377 1.65 15.10 -20.98
N ALA A 378 1.37 14.46 -19.84
CA ALA A 378 1.62 13.02 -19.72
C ALA A 378 0.67 12.19 -20.60
N VAL A 379 -0.43 12.78 -21.10
CA VAL A 379 -1.36 12.14 -22.05
C VAL A 379 -0.67 11.88 -23.38
N ASP A 380 0.15 12.82 -23.84
CA ASP A 380 0.93 12.72 -25.08
C ASP A 380 1.87 11.49 -25.07
N ILE A 381 2.20 10.95 -23.88
CA ILE A 381 3.07 9.78 -23.68
C ILE A 381 2.32 8.46 -23.91
N PHE A 382 1.00 8.45 -23.76
CA PHE A 382 0.16 7.26 -24.01
C PHE A 382 -0.21 7.11 -25.49
N GLU A 383 -0.06 8.17 -26.29
CA GLU A 383 -0.36 8.20 -27.73
C GLU A 383 0.86 7.92 -28.63
N ASP A 384 2.08 8.05 -28.08
CA ASP A 384 3.38 7.71 -28.70
C ASP A 384 3.83 6.28 -28.33
#